data_AF-A0A3P8W753-F1
#
_entry.id   AF-A0A3P8W753-F1
#
_cell.length_a   1.000
_cell.length_b   1.000
_cell.length_c   1.000
_cell.angle_alpha   90.00
_cell.angle_beta   90.00
_cell.angle_gamma   90.00
#
_symmetry.space_group_name_H-M   'P 1'
#
loop_
_entity.id
_entity.type
_entity.pdbx_description
1 polymer ?
#
loop_
_entity_poly.entity_id
_entity_poly.type
_entity_poly.pdbx_seq_one_letter_code
_entity_poly.pdbx_strand_id
1 'polypeptide(L)'
;MAGGGFSHFLIVVTDSGWLLEPQEFTVPGNQSHLEIWGLITGIGYEVRLTGVSESGLLSRPLTTVAVTGTNHSPPQGPSPYLKLQP
;
A
#
# COMPACT_ATOMS: atom_id res chain seq x y z
N MET A 1 21.44 -12.95 18.76
CA MET A 1 21.16 -12.37 17.43
C MET A 1 19.65 -12.42 17.22
N ALA A 2 18.92 -11.41 17.68
CA ALA A 2 17.49 -11.25 17.40
C ALA A 2 17.36 -10.06 16.44
N GLY A 3 16.90 -10.31 15.21
CA GLY A 3 16.96 -9.37 14.10
C GLY A 3 16.14 -8.10 14.38
N GLY A 4 16.81 -6.95 14.40
CA GLY A 4 16.17 -5.64 14.54
C GLY A 4 15.37 -5.29 13.28
N GLY A 5 14.08 -5.65 13.28
CA GLY A 5 13.12 -5.34 12.23
C GLY A 5 11.91 -4.58 12.78
N PHE A 6 11.06 -4.07 11.88
CA PHE A 6 9.76 -3.53 12.25
C PHE A 6 8.75 -4.67 12.48
N SER A 7 7.84 -4.51 13.44
CA SER A 7 6.71 -5.44 13.65
C SER A 7 5.65 -5.27 12.54
N HIS A 8 5.40 -4.02 12.15
CA HIS A 8 4.53 -3.66 11.03
C HIS A 8 4.87 -2.27 10.50
N PHE A 9 4.27 -1.94 9.36
CA PHE A 9 4.29 -0.62 8.74
C PHE A 9 2.86 -0.08 8.70
N LEU A 10 2.74 1.21 8.98
CA LEU A 10 1.53 1.99 8.75
C LEU A 10 1.70 2.75 7.43
N ILE A 11 0.79 2.53 6.50
CA ILE A 11 0.78 3.20 5.20
C ILE A 11 -0.49 4.03 5.09
N VAL A 12 -0.35 5.32 4.79
CA VAL A 12 -1.47 6.24 4.54
C VAL A 12 -1.38 6.73 3.11
N VAL A 13 -2.47 6.59 2.36
CA VAL A 13 -2.59 7.03 0.97
C VAL A 13 -3.65 8.11 0.85
N THR A 14 -3.24 9.30 0.47
CA THR A 14 -4.10 10.49 0.37
C THR A 14 -4.10 10.97 -1.07
N ASP A 15 -5.28 11.14 -1.66
CA ASP A 15 -5.38 11.71 -3.00
C ASP A 15 -5.05 13.22 -2.99
N SER A 16 -4.43 13.70 -4.07
CA SER A 16 -3.96 15.09 -4.14
C SER A 16 -5.08 16.13 -4.09
N GLY A 17 -6.32 15.72 -4.39
CA GLY A 17 -7.49 16.60 -4.38
C GLY A 17 -8.28 16.55 -3.07
N TRP A 18 -7.88 15.69 -2.12
CA TRP A 18 -8.64 15.41 -0.89
C TRP A 18 -10.11 15.08 -1.19
N LEU A 19 -10.33 14.34 -2.28
CA LEU A 19 -11.65 13.92 -2.75
C LEU A 19 -12.18 12.73 -1.95
N LEU A 20 -11.28 11.93 -1.37
CA LEU A 20 -11.57 10.77 -0.53
C LEU A 20 -10.96 10.96 0.86
N GLU A 21 -11.49 10.22 1.84
CA GLU A 21 -10.79 10.05 3.11
C GLU A 21 -9.45 9.33 2.88
N PRO A 22 -8.38 9.67 3.64
CA PRO A 22 -7.12 8.96 3.57
C PRO A 22 -7.32 7.46 3.81
N GLN A 23 -6.73 6.64 2.96
CA GLN A 23 -6.77 5.19 3.11
C GLN A 23 -5.61 4.72 3.97
N GLU A 24 -5.92 4.07 5.10
CA GLU A 24 -4.93 3.59 6.05
C GLU A 24 -4.76 2.05 5.98
N PHE A 25 -3.51 1.59 5.96
CA PHE A 25 -3.17 0.18 5.88
C PHE A 25 -2.13 -0.19 6.93
N THR A 26 -2.31 -1.36 7.54
CA THR A 26 -1.31 -1.99 8.40
C THR A 26 -0.70 -3.19 7.69
N VAL A 27 0.61 -3.15 7.45
CA VAL A 27 1.34 -4.16 6.70
C VAL A 27 2.34 -4.87 7.63
N PRO A 28 2.30 -6.21 7.77
CA PRO A 28 3.26 -6.94 8.58
C PRO A 28 4.72 -6.63 8.19
N GLY A 29 5.61 -6.56 9.17
CA GLY A 29 7.01 -6.16 8.94
C GLY A 29 7.84 -7.10 8.06
N ASN A 30 7.32 -8.30 7.79
CA ASN A 30 7.92 -9.28 6.87
C ASN A 30 7.43 -9.12 5.41
N GLN A 31 6.52 -8.20 5.13
CA GLN A 31 6.07 -7.88 3.76
C GLN A 31 6.78 -6.63 3.25
N SER A 32 7.10 -6.64 1.96
CA SER A 32 7.79 -5.53 1.26
C SER A 32 6.92 -4.82 0.22
N HIS A 33 5.71 -5.30 -0.04
CA HIS A 33 4.79 -4.72 -1.02
C HIS A 33 3.33 -4.78 -0.53
N LEU A 34 2.51 -3.85 -1.03
CA LEU A 34 1.07 -3.80 -0.84
C LEU A 34 0.42 -3.37 -2.17
N GLU A 35 -0.59 -4.11 -2.63
CA GLU A 35 -1.41 -3.71 -3.77
C GLU A 35 -2.61 -2.91 -3.27
N ILE A 36 -2.82 -1.73 -3.86
CA ILE A 36 -3.88 -0.80 -3.47
C ILE A 36 -4.84 -0.65 -4.65
N TRP A 37 -6.12 -0.89 -4.38
CA TRP A 37 -7.19 -0.92 -5.37
C TRP A 37 -8.20 0.18 -5.10
N GLY A 38 -9.08 0.45 -6.07
CA GLY A 38 -10.15 1.44 -5.90
C GLY A 38 -9.66 2.90 -5.91
N LEU A 39 -8.44 3.15 -6.40
CA LEU A 39 -7.91 4.49 -6.59
C LEU A 39 -8.59 5.19 -7.78
N ILE A 40 -8.78 6.50 -7.66
CA ILE A 40 -9.21 7.38 -8.76
C ILE A 40 -8.07 7.41 -9.79
N THR A 41 -8.42 7.27 -11.07
CA THR A 41 -7.47 7.29 -12.18
C THR A 41 -7.10 8.71 -12.59
N GLY A 42 -5.86 8.91 -13.06
CA GLY A 42 -5.41 10.20 -13.59
C GLY A 42 -5.13 11.29 -12.54
N ILE A 43 -5.02 10.93 -11.25
CA ILE A 43 -4.71 11.89 -10.17
C ILE A 43 -3.47 11.49 -9.38
N GLY A 44 -2.91 12.47 -8.67
CA GLY A 44 -1.78 12.26 -7.77
C GLY A 44 -2.20 11.70 -6.41
N TYR A 45 -1.28 10.99 -5.77
CA TYR A 45 -1.42 10.45 -4.43
C TYR A 45 -0.14 10.70 -3.64
N GLU A 46 -0.26 11.23 -2.42
CA GLU A 46 0.79 11.16 -1.41
C GLU A 46 0.69 9.80 -0.70
N VAL A 47 1.80 9.08 -0.65
CA VAL A 47 1.93 7.83 0.12
C VAL A 47 2.92 8.07 1.24
N ARG A 48 2.47 7.88 2.48
CA ARG A 48 3.27 7.98 3.70
C ARG A 48 3.42 6.60 4.33
N LEU A 49 4.66 6.20 4.63
CA LEU A 49 5.00 4.94 5.26
C LEU A 49 5.75 5.20 6.57
N THR A 50 5.28 4.59 7.66
CA THR A 50 5.92 4.64 8.98
C THR A 50 6.14 3.23 9.51
N GLY A 51 7.36 2.88 9.89
CA GLY A 51 7.66 1.59 10.52
C GLY A 51 7.39 1.64 12.02
N VAL A 52 6.81 0.57 12.55
CA VAL A 52 6.57 0.37 13.99
C VAL A 52 7.44 -0.77 14.47
N SER A 53 8.36 -0.49 15.40
CA SER A 53 9.24 -1.53 15.98
C SER A 53 8.45 -2.50 16.87
N GLU A 54 9.09 -3.59 17.31
CA GLU A 54 8.48 -4.51 18.28
C GLU A 54 8.15 -3.85 19.63
N SER A 55 8.89 -2.81 20.02
CA SER A 55 8.61 -2.03 21.23
C SER A 55 7.57 -0.93 21.03
N GLY A 56 7.00 -0.80 19.83
CA GLY A 56 6.01 0.21 19.49
C GLY A 56 6.58 1.58 19.09
N LEU A 57 7.90 1.75 19.05
CA LEU A 57 8.52 3.00 18.55
C LEU A 57 8.27 3.17 17.06
N LEU A 58 7.92 4.39 16.67
CA LEU A 58 7.69 4.79 15.28
C LEU A 58 8.99 5.29 14.64
N SER A 59 9.23 4.89 13.40
CA SER A 59 10.29 5.48 12.57
C SER A 59 9.93 6.90 12.16
N ARG A 60 10.92 7.62 11.61
CA ARG A 60 10.61 8.78 10.78
C ARG A 60 9.81 8.32 9.55
N PRO A 61 8.77 9.05 9.14
CA PRO A 61 7.98 8.66 7.98
C PRO A 61 8.78 8.83 6.69
N LEU A 62 8.61 7.90 5.76
CA LEU A 62 8.98 8.05 4.37
C LEU A 62 7.74 8.50 3.58
N THR A 63 7.91 9.52 2.74
CA THR A 63 6.82 10.04 1.91
C THR A 63 7.23 10.02 0.45
N THR A 64 6.30 9.66 -0.43
CA THR A 64 6.47 9.74 -1.88
C THR A 64 5.17 10.16 -2.55
N VAL A 65 5.25 10.57 -3.81
CA VAL A 65 4.08 10.91 -4.63
C VAL A 65 4.06 10.03 -5.88
N ALA A 66 2.88 9.54 -6.24
CA ALA A 66 2.65 8.78 -7.46
C ALA A 66 1.37 9.25 -8.17
N VAL A 67 1.30 9.08 -9.49
CA VAL A 67 0.12 9.41 -10.30
C VAL A 67 -0.43 8.11 -10.88
N THR A 68 -1.73 7.88 -10.72
CA THR A 68 -2.40 6.71 -11.31
C THR A 68 -2.58 6.90 -12.81
N GLY A 69 -2.48 5.80 -13.57
CA GLY A 69 -2.71 5.83 -15.01
C GLY A 69 -4.13 6.27 -15.36
N THR A 70 -4.31 6.85 -16.54
CA THR A 70 -5.62 7.25 -17.09
C THR A 70 -6.36 6.10 -17.78
N ASN A 71 -5.67 4.99 -18.06
CA ASN A 71 -6.27 3.81 -18.66
C ASN A 71 -7.01 3.00 -17.58
N HIS A 72 -8.33 2.89 -17.72
CA HIS A 72 -9.15 1.96 -16.95
C HIS A 72 -8.79 0.53 -17.39
N SER A 73 -7.74 -0.02 -16.80
CA SER A 73 -7.52 -1.47 -16.84
C SER A 73 -8.57 -2.06 -15.89
N PRO A 74 -9.46 -2.98 -16.34
CA PRO A 74 -10.35 -3.66 -15.42
C PRO A 74 -9.51 -4.34 -14.32
N PRO A 75 -10.03 -4.46 -13.08
CA PRO A 75 -9.30 -5.08 -11.98
C PRO A 75 -8.80 -6.45 -12.43
N GLN A 76 -7.47 -6.62 -12.48
CA GLN A 76 -6.88 -7.94 -12.59
C GLN A 76 -7.03 -8.62 -11.24
N GLY A 77 -8.25 -9.11 -10.96
CA GLY A 77 -8.45 -10.13 -9.95
C GLY A 77 -7.63 -11.38 -10.31
N PRO A 78 -7.39 -12.29 -9.35
CA PRO A 78 -6.71 -13.54 -9.65
C PRO A 78 -7.46 -14.26 -10.78
N SER A 79 -6.76 -14.57 -11.86
CA SER A 79 -7.34 -15.32 -12.98
C SER A 79 -7.99 -16.61 -12.47
N PRO A 80 -9.32 -16.82 -12.61
CA PRO A 80 -9.98 -18.04 -12.16
C PRO A 80 -9.80 -19.21 -13.14
N TYR A 81 -8.93 -19.08 -14.14
CA TYR A 81 -8.66 -20.10 -15.15
C TYR A 81 -7.27 -20.71 -14.99
N LEU A 82 -7.08 -21.43 -13.89
CA LEU A 82 -6.38 -22.72 -13.96
C LEU A 82 -7.33 -23.79 -13.38
N LYS A 83 -8.44 -24.03 -14.08
CA LYS A 83 -9.13 -25.31 -13.91
C LYS A 83 -8.22 -26.40 -14.46
N LEU A 84 -7.90 -27.32 -13.56
CA LEU A 84 -7.47 -28.70 -13.78
C LEU A 84 -7.69 -29.16 -15.23
N GLN A 85 -6.60 -29.48 -15.92
CA GLN A 85 -6.61 -30.37 -17.08
C GLN A 85 -6.21 -31.78 -16.60
N PRO A 86 -6.67 -32.84 -17.29
CA PRO A 86 -7.04 -34.14 -16.72
C PRO A 86 -5.97 -34.87 -15.91
#